data_AF-A0A2E7QMS0-F1
#
_entry.id   AF-A0A2E7QMS0-F1
#
_cell.length_a   1.000
_cell.length_b   1.000
_cell.length_c   1.000
_cell.angle_alpha   90.00
_cell.angle_beta   90.00
_cell.angle_gamma   90.00
#
_symmetry.space_group_name_H-M   'P 1'
#
loop_
_entity.id
_entity.type
_entity.pdbx_description
1 polymer ?
#
loop_
_entity_poly.entity_id
_entity_poly.type
_entity_poly.pdbx_seq_one_letter_code
_entity_poly.pdbx_strand_id
1 'polypeptide(L)'
;MSPNWAEENLNTIRTLMERTALYRRTLAPIMIYLGCIGVISAVVAELGLLNGGRAVRAPEAVALFWLCVGGVAMLGALLLARRQALGDPEPFWSPPTRRVAQSILPMLLAGLGLGLVHALWPLDADNPVFASNSRNGAVRLIALWLICYGGALHAAGFFMERGLKLFGWCFLLAGLGLFFAVNSPAILERLTAAPDRYAHLLMGICFGCGHLAYGVYLYFTEENSVEETGEVLDEETLEEMDEA
;
A
#
# COMPACT_ATOMS: atom_id res chain seq x y z
N MET A 1 -17.51 -43.91 0.37
CA MET A 1 -16.60 -42.91 -0.22
C MET A 1 -16.88 -42.90 -1.72
N SER A 2 -17.18 -41.75 -2.32
CA SER A 2 -17.27 -41.69 -3.79
C SER A 2 -15.86 -41.88 -4.37
N PRO A 3 -15.69 -42.68 -5.42
CA PRO A 3 -14.37 -42.92 -6.03
C PRO A 3 -13.67 -41.63 -6.51
N ASN A 4 -14.41 -40.54 -6.71
CA ASN A 4 -13.87 -39.25 -7.18
C ASN A 4 -13.57 -38.25 -6.04
N TRP A 5 -13.73 -38.65 -4.77
CA TRP A 5 -13.55 -37.73 -3.64
C TRP A 5 -12.11 -37.22 -3.52
N ALA A 6 -11.12 -38.08 -3.75
CA ALA A 6 -9.71 -37.68 -3.70
C ALA A 6 -9.37 -36.72 -4.85
N GLU A 7 -9.80 -37.03 -6.07
CA GLU A 7 -9.58 -36.21 -7.27
C GLU A 7 -10.22 -34.81 -7.15
N GLU A 8 -11.43 -34.71 -6.61
CA GLU A 8 -12.12 -33.43 -6.41
C GLU A 8 -11.41 -32.54 -5.37
N ASN A 9 -10.89 -33.14 -4.30
CA ASN A 9 -10.11 -32.42 -3.29
C ASN A 9 -8.75 -31.97 -3.84
N LEU A 10 -8.04 -32.83 -4.57
CA LEU A 10 -6.77 -32.48 -5.21
C LEU A 10 -6.94 -31.34 -6.22
N ASN A 11 -7.98 -31.40 -7.06
CA ASN A 11 -8.30 -30.32 -7.99
C ASN A 11 -8.62 -29.01 -7.27
N THR A 12 -9.34 -29.07 -6.15
CA THR A 12 -9.64 -27.90 -5.31
C THR A 12 -8.37 -27.30 -4.72
N ILE A 13 -7.50 -28.13 -4.14
CA ILE A 13 -6.21 -27.70 -3.57
C ILE A 13 -5.35 -27.05 -4.66
N ARG A 14 -5.25 -27.68 -5.84
CA ARG A 14 -4.52 -27.14 -6.99
C ARG A 14 -5.05 -25.78 -7.43
N THR A 15 -6.36 -25.63 -7.58
CA THR A 15 -6.94 -24.33 -7.96
C THR A 15 -6.75 -23.25 -6.90
N LEU A 16 -6.82 -23.61 -5.61
CA LEU A 16 -6.55 -22.67 -4.52
C LEU A 16 -5.06 -22.26 -4.50
N MET A 17 -4.15 -23.20 -4.74
CA MET A 17 -2.71 -22.94 -4.81
C MET A 17 -2.36 -22.06 -6.01
N GLU A 18 -2.83 -22.40 -7.21
CA GLU A 18 -2.59 -21.65 -8.44
C GLU A 18 -3.05 -20.19 -8.31
N ARG A 19 -4.24 -19.96 -7.73
CA ARG A 19 -4.74 -18.60 -7.49
C ARG A 19 -3.86 -17.83 -6.52
N THR A 20 -3.46 -18.45 -5.42
CA THR A 20 -2.62 -17.83 -4.37
C THR A 20 -1.24 -17.44 -4.94
N ALA A 21 -0.60 -18.34 -5.69
CA ALA A 21 0.67 -18.07 -6.35
C ALA A 21 0.57 -16.91 -7.36
N LEU A 22 -0.49 -16.89 -8.18
CA LEU A 22 -0.77 -15.81 -9.14
C LEU A 22 -0.91 -14.44 -8.44
N TYR A 23 -1.59 -14.37 -7.29
CA TYR A 23 -1.74 -13.12 -6.56
C TYR A 23 -0.41 -12.57 -6.06
N ARG A 24 0.44 -13.41 -5.43
CA ARG A 24 1.74 -12.96 -4.92
C ARG A 24 2.67 -12.48 -6.03
N ARG A 25 2.75 -13.25 -7.12
CA ARG A 25 3.55 -12.91 -8.31
C ARG A 25 3.14 -11.59 -8.97
N THR A 26 1.86 -11.27 -8.92
CA THR A 26 1.29 -10.04 -9.49
C THR A 26 1.52 -8.85 -8.57
N LEU A 27 1.33 -9.03 -7.26
CA LEU A 27 1.32 -7.98 -6.26
C LEU A 27 2.72 -7.55 -5.81
N ALA A 28 3.67 -8.48 -5.69
CA ALA A 28 5.05 -8.20 -5.29
C ALA A 28 5.73 -7.09 -6.12
N PRO A 29 5.76 -7.15 -7.47
CA PRO A 29 6.42 -6.11 -8.27
C PRO A 29 5.72 -4.74 -8.15
N ILE A 30 4.40 -4.71 -7.97
CA ILE A 30 3.65 -3.47 -7.74
C ILE A 30 4.07 -2.86 -6.39
N MET A 31 4.14 -3.66 -5.34
CA MET A 31 4.52 -3.20 -4.00
C MET A 31 5.97 -2.71 -3.95
N ILE A 32 6.89 -3.41 -4.59
CA ILE A 32 8.29 -2.96 -4.72
C ILE A 32 8.36 -1.62 -5.47
N TYR A 33 7.66 -1.49 -6.59
CA TYR A 33 7.60 -0.23 -7.35
C TYR A 33 7.08 0.92 -6.49
N LEU A 34 5.95 0.73 -5.79
CA LEU A 34 5.37 1.74 -4.90
C LEU A 34 6.36 2.14 -3.79
N GLY A 35 7.04 1.15 -3.20
CA GLY A 35 8.04 1.36 -2.17
C GLY A 35 9.24 2.17 -2.65
N CYS A 36 9.80 1.81 -3.82
CA CYS A 36 10.90 2.55 -4.44
C CYS A 36 10.52 3.99 -4.74
N ILE A 37 9.37 4.24 -5.34
CA ILE A 37 8.87 5.59 -5.60
C ILE A 37 8.76 6.38 -4.29
N GLY A 38 8.17 5.79 -3.25
CA GLY A 38 8.02 6.44 -1.94
C GLY A 38 9.36 6.80 -1.28
N VAL A 39 10.31 5.87 -1.26
CA VAL A 39 11.65 6.10 -0.66
C VAL A 39 12.43 7.15 -1.45
N ILE A 40 12.47 7.05 -2.79
CA ILE A 40 13.16 8.01 -3.64
C ILE A 40 12.56 9.41 -3.47
N SER A 41 11.24 9.52 -3.49
CA SER A 41 10.57 10.81 -3.29
C SER A 41 10.85 11.42 -1.92
N ALA A 42 10.88 10.61 -0.86
CA ALA A 42 11.23 11.09 0.47
C ALA A 42 12.69 11.59 0.54
N VAL A 43 13.63 10.86 -0.07
CA VAL A 43 15.04 11.27 -0.14
C VAL A 43 15.20 12.56 -0.94
N VAL A 44 14.54 12.67 -2.09
CA VAL A 44 14.56 13.87 -2.94
C VAL A 44 14.05 15.10 -2.19
N ALA A 45 12.96 14.95 -1.44
CA ALA A 45 12.38 16.02 -0.65
C ALA A 45 13.25 16.39 0.57
N GLU A 46 13.81 15.41 1.29
CA GLU A 46 14.60 15.64 2.50
C GLU A 46 15.97 16.27 2.20
N LEU A 47 16.64 15.81 1.13
CA LEU A 47 17.91 16.38 0.67
C LEU A 47 17.73 17.75 -0.02
N GLY A 48 16.49 18.18 -0.26
CA GLY A 48 16.20 19.46 -0.88
C GLY A 48 16.68 19.57 -2.32
N LEU A 49 16.73 18.44 -3.04
CA LEU A 49 17.15 18.38 -4.44
C LEU A 49 16.19 19.15 -5.38
N LEU A 50 15.01 19.52 -4.87
CA LEU A 50 14.05 20.40 -5.54
C LEU A 50 14.00 21.75 -4.80
N ASN A 51 14.18 22.86 -5.55
CA ASN A 51 13.99 24.24 -5.08
C ASN A 51 14.70 24.61 -3.76
N GLY A 52 15.93 24.10 -3.53
CA GLY A 52 16.77 24.49 -2.40
C GLY A 52 16.28 24.02 -1.02
N GLY A 53 15.42 23.00 -0.95
CA GLY A 53 15.00 22.30 0.28
C GLY A 53 14.07 23.05 1.24
N ARG A 54 14.03 24.39 1.19
CA ARG A 54 13.13 25.19 2.03
C ARG A 54 11.70 25.24 1.49
N ALA A 55 11.53 25.22 0.16
CA ALA A 55 10.22 25.36 -0.48
C ALA A 55 9.30 24.14 -0.32
N VAL A 56 9.87 22.94 -0.10
CA VAL A 56 9.09 21.69 -0.02
C VAL A 56 8.54 21.42 1.39
N ARG A 57 8.90 22.25 2.38
CA ARG A 57 8.52 22.06 3.79
C ARG A 57 7.24 22.79 4.21
N ALA A 58 6.71 23.68 3.36
CA ALA A 58 5.41 24.29 3.60
C ALA A 58 4.31 23.22 3.51
N PRO A 59 3.31 23.19 4.41
CA PRO A 59 2.29 22.14 4.42
C PRO A 59 1.59 21.92 3.08
N GLU A 60 1.29 23.00 2.36
CA GLU A 60 0.67 22.98 1.03
C GLU A 60 1.62 22.36 -0.01
N ALA A 61 2.92 22.68 0.07
CA ALA A 61 3.93 22.12 -0.80
C ALA A 61 4.17 20.63 -0.53
N VAL A 62 4.13 20.21 0.75
CA VAL A 62 4.16 18.80 1.14
C VAL A 62 2.97 18.05 0.54
N ALA A 63 1.77 18.62 0.66
CA ALA A 63 0.56 18.02 0.11
C ALA A 63 0.63 17.88 -1.41
N LEU A 64 0.97 18.96 -2.12
CA LEU A 64 1.08 18.94 -3.58
C LEU A 64 2.16 17.96 -4.05
N PHE A 65 3.33 17.96 -3.41
CA PHE A 65 4.42 17.05 -3.74
C PHE A 65 3.96 15.58 -3.64
N TRP A 66 3.38 15.19 -2.51
CA TRP A 66 2.96 13.80 -2.30
C TRP A 66 1.71 13.41 -3.10
N LEU A 67 0.86 14.36 -3.49
CA LEU A 67 -0.20 14.11 -4.49
C LEU A 67 0.39 13.78 -5.87
N CYS A 68 1.41 14.52 -6.32
CA CYS A 68 2.10 14.21 -7.57
C CYS A 68 2.78 12.84 -7.50
N VAL A 69 3.46 12.54 -6.40
CA VAL A 69 4.09 11.22 -6.17
C VAL A 69 3.02 10.12 -6.18
N GLY A 70 1.90 10.33 -5.50
CA GLY A 70 0.76 9.41 -5.49
C GLY A 70 0.18 9.18 -6.90
N GLY A 71 0.11 10.23 -7.73
CA GLY A 71 -0.29 10.13 -9.13
C GLY A 71 0.66 9.27 -9.97
N VAL A 72 1.97 9.50 -9.84
CA VAL A 72 3.01 8.70 -10.52
C VAL A 72 3.00 7.23 -10.04
N ALA A 73 2.84 7.02 -8.73
CA ALA A 73 2.75 5.72 -8.12
C ALA A 73 1.50 4.95 -8.61
N MET A 74 0.33 5.60 -8.64
CA MET A 74 -0.91 5.02 -9.14
C MET A 74 -0.80 4.67 -10.63
N LEU A 75 -0.29 5.59 -11.45
CA LEU A 75 -0.12 5.37 -12.88
C LEU A 75 0.81 4.17 -13.15
N GLY A 76 1.95 4.11 -12.48
CA GLY A 76 2.88 3.00 -12.64
C GLY A 76 2.30 1.66 -12.16
N ALA A 77 1.57 1.65 -11.04
CA ALA A 77 0.87 0.45 -10.56
C ALA A 77 -0.17 -0.05 -11.57
N LEU A 78 -0.96 0.84 -12.17
CA LEU A 78 -1.93 0.51 -13.21
C LEU A 78 -1.26 -0.01 -14.49
N LEU A 79 -0.13 0.58 -14.89
CA LEU A 79 0.63 0.10 -16.05
C LEU A 79 1.23 -1.28 -15.81
N LEU A 80 1.75 -1.57 -14.62
CA LEU A 80 2.25 -2.89 -14.24
C LEU A 80 1.11 -3.92 -14.23
N ALA A 81 -0.01 -3.61 -13.58
CA ALA A 81 -1.19 -4.46 -13.56
C ALA A 81 -1.73 -4.72 -14.98
N ARG A 82 -1.75 -3.68 -15.82
CA ARG A 82 -2.16 -3.81 -17.23
C ARG A 82 -1.21 -4.71 -18.00
N ARG A 83 0.10 -4.56 -17.83
CA ARG A 83 1.11 -5.40 -18.49
C ARG A 83 0.96 -6.86 -18.10
N GLN A 84 0.66 -7.15 -16.84
CA GLN A 84 0.40 -8.51 -16.36
C GLN A 84 -0.86 -9.10 -16.99
N ALA A 85 -1.93 -8.30 -17.13
CA ALA A 85 -3.19 -8.75 -17.73
C ALA A 85 -3.15 -8.92 -19.27
N LEU A 86 -2.09 -8.49 -19.97
CA LEU A 86 -2.00 -8.66 -21.44
C LEU A 86 -1.76 -10.13 -21.85
N GLY A 87 -1.32 -10.98 -20.94
CA GLY A 87 -1.14 -12.42 -21.18
C GLY A 87 -2.36 -13.28 -20.86
N ASP A 88 -3.39 -12.70 -20.23
CA ASP A 88 -4.56 -13.44 -19.76
C ASP A 88 -5.74 -13.40 -20.75
N PRO A 89 -6.54 -14.47 -20.83
CA PRO A 89 -7.74 -14.52 -21.68
C PRO A 89 -8.87 -13.61 -21.16
N GLU A 90 -8.80 -13.16 -19.91
CA GLU A 90 -9.82 -12.29 -19.33
C GLU A 90 -9.58 -10.80 -19.66
N PRO A 91 -10.65 -10.02 -19.92
CA PRO A 91 -10.52 -8.59 -20.06
C PRO A 91 -10.07 -7.95 -18.74
N PHE A 92 -9.11 -7.02 -18.80
CA PHE A 92 -8.62 -6.29 -17.62
C PHE A 92 -9.73 -5.70 -16.73
N TRP A 93 -10.82 -5.20 -17.34
CA TRP A 93 -11.97 -4.69 -16.62
C TRP A 93 -13.07 -5.76 -16.41
N SER A 94 -12.69 -6.86 -15.77
CA SER A 94 -13.61 -7.94 -15.42
C SER A 94 -14.53 -7.56 -14.24
N PRO A 95 -15.65 -8.27 -14.02
CA PRO A 95 -16.52 -8.03 -12.86
C PRO A 95 -15.79 -8.09 -11.49
N PRO A 96 -14.84 -9.03 -11.26
CA PRO A 96 -13.99 -8.99 -10.06
C PRO A 96 -13.16 -7.71 -9.92
N THR A 97 -12.44 -7.27 -10.97
CA THR A 97 -11.64 -6.03 -10.95
C THR A 97 -12.50 -4.82 -10.60
N ARG A 98 -13.70 -4.73 -11.18
CA ARG A 98 -14.64 -3.64 -10.90
C ARG A 98 -15.09 -3.63 -9.44
N ARG A 99 -15.33 -4.79 -8.82
CA ARG A 99 -15.71 -4.86 -7.40
C ARG A 99 -14.58 -4.40 -6.48
N VAL A 100 -13.34 -4.79 -6.78
CA VAL A 100 -12.16 -4.31 -6.04
C VAL A 100 -12.05 -2.79 -6.19
N ALA A 101 -12.10 -2.27 -7.42
CA ALA A 101 -12.03 -0.83 -7.67
C ALA A 101 -13.13 -0.06 -6.91
N GLN A 102 -14.38 -0.52 -6.98
CA GLN A 102 -15.51 0.09 -6.27
C GLN A 102 -15.35 0.06 -4.74
N SER A 103 -14.68 -0.97 -4.19
CA SER A 103 -14.46 -1.08 -2.75
C SER A 103 -13.38 -0.12 -2.24
N ILE A 104 -12.33 0.14 -3.03
CA ILE A 104 -11.21 1.00 -2.61
C ILE A 104 -11.46 2.47 -2.94
N LEU A 105 -12.25 2.75 -3.97
CA LEU A 105 -12.42 4.09 -4.53
C LEU A 105 -12.93 5.14 -3.52
N PRO A 106 -13.93 4.86 -2.66
CA PRO A 106 -14.43 5.89 -1.72
C PRO A 106 -13.34 6.42 -0.79
N MET A 107 -12.49 5.54 -0.27
CA MET A 107 -11.40 5.93 0.62
C MET A 107 -10.26 6.64 -0.12
N LEU A 108 -9.94 6.22 -1.34
CA LEU A 108 -8.95 6.91 -2.18
C LEU A 108 -9.42 8.31 -2.57
N LEU A 109 -10.69 8.48 -2.93
CA LEU A 109 -11.27 9.79 -3.26
C LEU A 109 -11.32 10.70 -2.04
N ALA A 110 -11.63 10.17 -0.85
CA ALA A 110 -11.55 10.92 0.40
C ALA A 110 -10.12 11.42 0.65
N GLY A 111 -9.11 10.54 0.54
CA GLY A 111 -7.71 10.92 0.68
C GLY A 111 -7.25 11.95 -0.35
N LEU A 112 -7.61 11.77 -1.62
CA LEU A 112 -7.32 12.72 -2.69
C LEU A 112 -7.97 14.09 -2.41
N GLY A 113 -9.24 14.10 -2.02
CA GLY A 113 -9.98 15.32 -1.68
C GLY A 113 -9.32 16.07 -0.52
N LEU A 114 -8.96 15.37 0.56
CA LEU A 114 -8.24 15.97 1.70
C LEU A 114 -6.90 16.58 1.26
N GLY A 115 -6.16 15.87 0.39
CA GLY A 115 -4.91 16.37 -0.17
C GLY A 115 -5.10 17.63 -1.02
N LEU A 116 -6.10 17.62 -1.91
CA LEU A 116 -6.39 18.75 -2.80
C LEU A 116 -6.85 19.97 -2.01
N VAL A 117 -7.71 19.80 -1.01
CA VAL A 117 -8.12 20.90 -0.13
C VAL A 117 -6.90 21.50 0.56
N HIS A 118 -6.01 20.68 1.10
CA HIS A 118 -4.80 21.17 1.78
C HIS A 118 -3.81 21.84 0.81
N ALA A 119 -3.68 21.34 -0.42
CA ALA A 119 -2.77 21.89 -1.42
C ALA A 119 -3.29 23.19 -2.05
N LEU A 120 -4.61 23.34 -2.21
CA LEU A 120 -5.23 24.48 -2.90
C LEU A 120 -5.74 25.57 -1.95
N TRP A 121 -5.91 25.25 -0.67
CA TRP A 121 -6.51 26.14 0.31
C TRP A 121 -5.59 26.31 1.52
N PRO A 122 -4.67 27.30 1.48
CA PRO A 122 -3.69 27.53 2.55
C PRO A 122 -4.35 27.66 3.92
N LEU A 123 -3.83 26.94 4.91
CA LEU A 123 -4.33 26.91 6.29
C LEU A 123 -3.73 28.04 7.12
N ASP A 124 -3.64 29.23 6.53
CA ASP A 124 -3.25 30.43 7.27
C ASP A 124 -4.32 30.79 8.30
N ALA A 125 -3.88 31.39 9.42
CA ALA A 125 -4.75 31.74 10.54
C ALA A 125 -5.91 32.68 10.15
N ASP A 126 -5.79 33.37 9.01
CA ASP A 126 -6.78 34.31 8.47
C ASP A 126 -7.79 33.65 7.51
N ASN A 127 -7.75 32.32 7.33
CA ASN A 127 -8.67 31.62 6.43
C ASN A 127 -10.08 31.49 7.06
N PRO A 128 -11.11 32.16 6.54
CA PRO A 128 -12.45 32.18 7.16
C PRO A 128 -13.17 30.84 7.08
N VAL A 129 -12.72 29.92 6.22
CA VAL A 129 -13.34 28.59 6.03
C VAL A 129 -12.81 27.58 7.05
N PHE A 130 -11.55 27.73 7.47
CA PHE A 130 -10.89 26.84 8.40
C PHE A 130 -10.09 27.67 9.41
N ALA A 131 -10.75 28.12 10.48
CA ALA A 131 -10.11 28.66 11.68
C ALA A 131 -9.35 27.54 12.45
N SER A 132 -8.49 26.82 11.72
CA SER A 132 -7.77 25.64 12.15
C SER A 132 -6.40 26.08 12.63
N ASN A 133 -6.07 25.69 13.86
CA ASN A 133 -4.73 25.84 14.44
C ASN A 133 -3.70 25.21 13.47
N SER A 134 -2.93 26.02 12.73
CA SER A 134 -2.04 25.55 11.65
C SER A 134 -0.83 24.73 12.13
N ARG A 135 -0.72 24.53 13.45
CA ARG A 135 0.31 23.67 14.05
C ARG A 135 0.11 22.23 13.58
N ASN A 136 1.10 21.73 12.84
CA ASN A 136 1.25 20.34 12.38
C ASN A 136 0.31 19.93 11.23
N GLY A 137 0.05 20.86 10.30
CA GLY A 137 -0.86 20.63 9.17
C GLY A 137 -0.41 19.47 8.27
N ALA A 138 0.89 19.40 7.98
CA ALA A 138 1.43 18.38 7.08
C ALA A 138 1.34 16.97 7.68
N VAL A 139 1.78 16.78 8.94
CA VAL A 139 1.74 15.46 9.58
C VAL A 139 0.29 15.01 9.84
N ARG A 140 -0.62 15.94 10.14
CA ARG A 140 -2.05 15.62 10.28
C ARG A 140 -2.63 15.13 8.96
N LEU A 141 -2.30 15.77 7.84
CA LEU A 141 -2.70 15.31 6.51
C LEU A 141 -2.14 13.91 6.23
N ILE A 142 -0.86 13.68 6.53
CA ILE A 142 -0.23 12.36 6.38
C ILE A 142 -0.99 11.30 7.19
N ALA A 143 -1.33 11.59 8.45
CA ALA A 143 -2.10 10.69 9.28
C ALA A 143 -3.46 10.33 8.67
N LEU A 144 -4.18 11.32 8.12
CA LEU A 144 -5.44 11.10 7.43
C LEU A 144 -5.25 10.30 6.14
N TRP A 145 -4.19 10.55 5.37
CA TRP A 145 -3.86 9.74 4.21
C TRP A 145 -3.55 8.29 4.58
N LEU A 146 -2.82 8.03 5.66
CA LEU A 146 -2.57 6.67 6.15
C LEU A 146 -3.88 5.96 6.53
N ILE A 147 -4.82 6.67 7.16
CA ILE A 147 -6.16 6.15 7.51
C ILE A 147 -6.94 5.80 6.23
N CYS A 148 -7.05 6.74 5.29
CA CYS A 148 -7.76 6.53 4.03
C CYS A 148 -7.12 5.41 3.21
N TYR A 149 -5.79 5.43 3.06
CA TYR A 149 -5.05 4.44 2.30
C TYR A 149 -5.13 3.05 2.95
N GLY A 150 -4.95 2.96 4.27
CA GLY A 150 -5.14 1.72 5.03
C GLY A 150 -6.56 1.17 4.92
N GLY A 151 -7.57 2.04 4.96
CA GLY A 151 -8.97 1.69 4.71
C GLY A 151 -9.20 1.14 3.30
N ALA A 152 -8.59 1.75 2.28
CA ALA A 152 -8.64 1.27 0.90
C ALA A 152 -7.99 -0.12 0.77
N LEU A 153 -6.79 -0.32 1.31
CA LEU A 153 -6.10 -1.62 1.31
C LEU A 153 -6.90 -2.70 2.07
N HIS A 154 -7.45 -2.34 3.22
CA HIS A 154 -8.30 -3.24 4.01
C HIS A 154 -9.56 -3.65 3.23
N ALA A 155 -10.20 -2.72 2.53
CA ALA A 155 -11.36 -3.01 1.67
C ALA A 155 -10.98 -3.94 0.51
N ALA A 156 -9.85 -3.69 -0.15
CA ALA A 156 -9.29 -4.57 -1.17
C ALA A 156 -9.02 -5.99 -0.65
N GLY A 157 -8.60 -6.12 0.62
CA GLY A 157 -8.33 -7.39 1.28
C GLY A 157 -9.53 -8.33 1.42
N PHE A 158 -10.78 -7.91 1.15
CA PHE A 158 -11.93 -8.83 1.06
C PHE A 158 -11.94 -9.66 -0.22
N PHE A 159 -11.18 -9.25 -1.24
CA PHE A 159 -11.11 -9.90 -2.54
C PHE A 159 -9.73 -10.52 -2.82
N MET A 160 -8.82 -10.44 -1.86
CA MET A 160 -7.42 -10.87 -1.97
C MET A 160 -6.99 -11.64 -0.72
N GLU A 161 -5.78 -12.19 -0.74
CA GLU A 161 -5.20 -12.91 0.39
C GLU A 161 -5.17 -12.10 1.69
N ARG A 162 -5.18 -12.83 2.83
CA ARG A 162 -5.21 -12.26 4.19
C ARG A 162 -4.09 -11.24 4.44
N GLY A 163 -2.95 -11.35 3.75
CA GLY A 163 -1.81 -10.45 3.88
C GLY A 163 -2.14 -8.98 3.58
N LEU A 164 -2.90 -8.71 2.51
CA LEU A 164 -3.24 -7.33 2.12
C LEU A 164 -4.16 -6.67 3.14
N LYS A 165 -5.06 -7.44 3.75
CA LYS A 165 -5.94 -6.97 4.82
C LYS A 165 -5.15 -6.58 6.07
N LEU A 166 -4.17 -7.40 6.47
CA LEU A 166 -3.29 -7.09 7.60
C LEU A 166 -2.43 -5.86 7.31
N PHE A 167 -1.89 -5.75 6.09
CA PHE A 167 -1.14 -4.58 5.65
C PHE A 167 -1.98 -3.30 5.72
N GLY A 168 -3.25 -3.36 5.30
CA GLY A 168 -4.20 -2.25 5.47
C GLY A 168 -4.44 -1.86 6.94
N TRP A 169 -4.55 -2.85 7.84
CA TRP A 169 -4.63 -2.59 9.28
C TRP A 169 -3.40 -1.87 9.84
N CYS A 170 -2.19 -2.25 9.41
CA CYS A 170 -0.96 -1.57 9.83
C CYS A 170 -0.99 -0.07 9.47
N PHE A 171 -1.39 0.27 8.25
CA PHE A 171 -1.54 1.66 7.82
C PHE A 171 -2.63 2.40 8.60
N LEU A 172 -3.78 1.77 8.79
CA LEU A 172 -4.91 2.35 9.51
C LEU A 172 -4.54 2.68 10.96
N LEU A 173 -3.93 1.73 11.68
CA LEU A 173 -3.52 1.91 13.07
C LEU A 173 -2.37 2.91 13.20
N ALA A 174 -1.40 2.89 12.28
CA ALA A 174 -0.33 3.88 12.24
C ALA A 174 -0.89 5.29 12.03
N GLY A 175 -1.84 5.46 11.10
CA GLY A 175 -2.52 6.72 10.84
C GLY A 175 -3.34 7.20 12.04
N LEU A 176 -4.10 6.33 12.70
CA LEU A 176 -4.84 6.66 13.92
C LEU A 176 -3.92 7.06 15.07
N GLY A 177 -2.87 6.28 15.31
CA GLY A 177 -1.89 6.57 16.36
C GLY A 177 -1.16 7.89 16.12
N LEU A 178 -0.77 8.15 14.87
CA LEU A 178 -0.15 9.42 14.48
C LEU A 178 -1.11 10.59 14.62
N PHE A 179 -2.38 10.43 14.18
CA PHE A 179 -3.40 11.47 14.31
C PHE A 179 -3.65 11.81 15.77
N PHE A 180 -3.75 10.81 16.64
CA PHE A 180 -3.86 11.02 18.08
C PHE A 180 -2.64 11.73 18.66
N ALA A 181 -1.42 11.30 18.27
CA ALA A 181 -0.18 11.87 18.75
C ALA A 181 -0.05 13.37 18.40
N VAL A 182 -0.36 13.77 17.16
CA VAL A 182 -0.22 15.16 16.71
C VAL A 182 -1.31 16.11 17.20
N ASN A 183 -2.39 15.57 17.79
CA ASN A 183 -3.47 16.35 18.40
C ASN A 183 -3.44 16.32 19.94
N SER A 184 -2.47 15.64 20.55
CA SER A 184 -2.35 15.52 22.01
C SER A 184 -1.31 16.51 22.57
N PRO A 185 -1.71 17.54 23.34
CA PRO A 185 -0.78 18.51 23.93
C PRO A 185 0.30 17.84 24.78
N ALA A 186 -0.07 16.83 25.58
CA ALA A 186 0.83 16.09 26.45
C ALA A 186 1.94 15.33 25.70
N ILE A 187 1.71 14.98 24.43
CA ILE A 187 2.71 14.34 23.56
C ILE A 187 3.54 15.41 22.85
N LEU A 188 2.91 16.46 22.32
CA LEU A 188 3.60 17.55 21.62
C LEU A 188 4.63 18.26 22.50
N GLU A 189 4.31 18.50 23.77
CA GLU A 189 5.22 19.17 24.72
C GLU A 189 6.51 18.39 24.97
N ARG A 190 6.52 17.08 24.67
CA ARG A 190 7.71 16.23 24.80
C ARG A 190 8.59 16.23 23.55
N LEU A 191 8.10 16.76 22.42
CA LEU A 191 8.83 16.79 21.16
C LEU A 191 9.75 18.01 21.11
N THR A 192 11.03 17.79 20.81
CA THR A 192 12.04 18.86 20.70
C THR A 192 11.94 19.66 19.41
N ALA A 193 11.17 19.19 18.42
CA ALA A 193 11.00 19.83 17.13
C ALA A 193 9.55 19.69 16.65
N ALA A 194 9.11 20.64 15.81
CA ALA A 194 7.78 20.59 15.20
C ALA A 194 7.63 19.32 14.35
N PRO A 195 6.56 18.52 14.57
CA PRO A 195 6.26 17.31 13.79
C PRO A 195 6.40 17.47 12.28
N ASP A 196 5.96 18.60 11.71
CA ASP A 196 6.00 18.89 10.26
C ASP A 196 7.41 18.83 9.66
N ARG A 197 8.47 19.01 10.48
CA ARG A 197 9.84 18.81 10.03
C ARG A 197 10.09 17.39 9.51
N TYR A 198 9.34 16.40 10.01
CA TYR A 198 9.52 14.99 9.69
C TYR A 198 8.50 14.48 8.66
N ALA A 199 7.74 15.35 8.01
CA ALA A 199 6.65 14.95 7.11
C ALA A 199 7.13 14.05 5.94
N HIS A 200 8.21 14.42 5.25
CA HIS A 200 8.75 13.60 4.15
C HIS A 200 9.32 12.28 4.63
N LEU A 201 10.05 12.30 5.75
CA LEU A 201 10.60 11.09 6.36
C LEU A 201 9.48 10.11 6.74
N LEU A 202 8.40 10.63 7.35
CA LEU A 202 7.27 9.82 7.79
C LEU A 202 6.55 9.15 6.63
N MET A 203 6.33 9.87 5.53
CA MET A 203 5.81 9.28 4.29
C MET A 203 6.80 8.28 3.68
N GLY A 204 8.10 8.58 3.69
CA GLY A 204 9.13 7.65 3.24
C GLY A 204 9.15 6.34 4.02
N ILE A 205 8.99 6.39 5.35
CA ILE A 205 8.94 5.22 6.22
C ILE A 205 7.63 4.46 6.03
N CYS A 206 6.48 5.13 6.25
CA CYS A 206 5.18 4.47 6.24
C CYS A 206 4.83 3.99 4.82
N PHE A 207 4.86 4.88 3.83
CA PHE A 207 4.52 4.54 2.45
C PHE A 207 5.69 3.83 1.76
N GLY A 208 6.88 4.44 1.69
CA GLY A 208 8.02 3.86 0.97
C GLY A 208 8.49 2.52 1.56
N CYS A 209 9.07 2.55 2.76
CA CYS A 209 9.61 1.36 3.39
C CYS A 209 8.52 0.32 3.70
N GLY A 210 7.32 0.73 4.08
CA GLY A 210 6.18 -0.17 4.30
C GLY A 210 5.83 -1.01 3.06
N HIS A 211 5.70 -0.37 1.90
CA HIS A 211 5.42 -1.08 0.64
C HIS A 211 6.61 -1.91 0.19
N LEU A 212 7.84 -1.41 0.34
CA LEU A 212 9.03 -2.15 -0.04
C LEU A 212 9.19 -3.41 0.80
N ALA A 213 9.04 -3.32 2.13
CA ALA A 213 9.09 -4.45 3.04
C ALA A 213 8.01 -5.49 2.70
N TYR A 214 6.78 -5.04 2.43
CA TYR A 214 5.70 -5.95 2.03
C TYR A 214 5.95 -6.60 0.67
N GLY A 215 6.46 -5.86 -0.32
CA GLY A 215 6.83 -6.38 -1.62
C GLY A 215 7.97 -7.41 -1.57
N VAL A 216 9.00 -7.13 -0.76
CA VAL A 216 10.11 -8.05 -0.51
C VAL A 216 9.64 -9.31 0.20
N TYR A 217 8.76 -9.16 1.21
CA TYR A 217 8.12 -10.31 1.87
C TYR A 217 7.38 -11.19 0.87
N LEU A 218 6.54 -10.60 0.02
CA LEU A 218 5.80 -11.36 -1.00
C LEU A 218 6.73 -12.08 -1.97
N TYR A 219 7.81 -11.42 -2.40
CA TYR A 219 8.80 -11.99 -3.32
C TYR A 219 9.47 -13.24 -2.74
N PHE A 220 9.97 -13.19 -1.50
CA PHE A 220 10.65 -14.34 -0.89
C PHE A 220 9.70 -15.47 -0.49
N THR A 221 8.45 -15.16 -0.14
CA THR A 221 7.45 -16.21 0.16
C THR A 221 6.94 -16.94 -1.08
N GLU A 222 7.25 -16.47 -2.29
CA GLU A 222 6.95 -17.16 -3.54
C GLU A 222 7.92 -18.34 -3.78
N GLU A 223 9.23 -18.11 -3.65
CA GLU A 223 10.26 -19.12 -3.93
C GLU A 223 10.14 -20.36 -3.02
N ASN A 224 9.98 -20.15 -1.71
CA ASN A 224 9.89 -21.26 -0.75
C ASN A 224 8.68 -22.17 -1.00
N SER A 225 7.56 -21.62 -1.48
CA SER A 225 6.36 -22.42 -1.75
C SER A 225 6.49 -23.32 -2.97
N VAL A 226 7.29 -22.92 -3.96
CA VAL A 226 7.55 -23.72 -5.17
C VAL A 226 8.56 -24.82 -4.87
N GLU A 227 9.58 -24.53 -4.07
CA GLU A 227 10.61 -25.49 -3.66
C GLU A 227 10.03 -26.61 -2.78
N GLU A 228 9.24 -26.26 -1.76
CA GLU A 228 8.59 -27.23 -0.86
C GLU A 228 7.57 -28.12 -1.60
N THR A 229 6.84 -27.59 -2.58
CA THR A 229 5.90 -28.40 -3.40
C THR A 229 6.64 -29.33 -4.36
N GLY A 230 7.81 -28.93 -4.86
CA GLY A 230 8.64 -29.77 -5.73
C GLY A 230 9.26 -30.94 -4.96
N GLU A 231 9.74 -30.70 -3.74
CA GLU A 231 10.35 -31.73 -2.89
C GLU A 231 9.34 -32.80 -2.45
N VAL A 232 8.11 -32.39 -2.08
CA VAL A 232 7.04 -33.32 -1.68
C VAL A 232 6.55 -34.18 -2.85
N LEU A 233 6.44 -33.61 -4.05
CA LEU A 233 6.05 -34.39 -5.24
C LEU A 233 7.14 -35.41 -5.60
N ASP A 234 8.42 -35.04 -5.52
CA ASP A 234 9.51 -35.99 -5.78
C ASP A 234 9.54 -37.13 -4.75
N GLU A 235 9.27 -36.88 -3.47
CA GLU A 235 9.16 -37.94 -2.44
C GLU A 235 7.97 -38.88 -2.71
N GLU A 236 6.78 -38.35 -3.01
CA GLU A 236 5.58 -39.17 -3.24
C GLU A 236 5.70 -40.00 -4.53
N THR A 237 6.33 -39.45 -5.57
CA THR A 237 6.58 -40.20 -6.82
C THR A 237 7.62 -41.30 -6.62
N LEU A 238 8.60 -41.10 -5.73
CA LEU A 238 9.59 -42.12 -5.38
C LEU A 238 8.98 -43.24 -4.53
N GLU A 239 8.07 -42.94 -3.60
CA GLU A 239 7.35 -43.96 -2.84
C GLU A 239 6.41 -44.81 -3.71
N GLU A 240 5.68 -44.21 -4.67
CA GLU A 240 4.84 -44.97 -5.62
C GLU A 240 5.65 -45.89 -6.54
N MET A 241 6.91 -45.54 -6.85
CA MET A 241 7.80 -46.40 -7.63
C MET A 241 8.38 -47.58 -6.85
N ASP A 242 8.51 -47.46 -5.53
CA ASP A 242 9.00 -48.55 -4.66
C ASP A 242 7.88 -49.55 -4.27
N GLU A 243 6.60 -49.16 -4.38
CA GLU A 243 5.45 -50.04 -4.13
C GLU A 243 4.96 -50.84 -5.36
N ALA A 244 5.52 -50.61 -6.56
CA ALA A 244 5.15 -51.25 -7.84
C ALA A 244 6.07 -52.40 -8.28
#